data_AF-A0A060PYU4-F1
#
_entry.id   AF-A0A060PYU4-F1
#
_cell.length_a   1.000
_cell.length_b   1.000
_cell.length_c   1.000
_cell.angle_alpha   90.00
_cell.angle_beta   90.00
_cell.angle_gamma   90.00
#
_symmetry.space_group_name_H-M   'P 1'
#
loop_
_entity.id
_entity.type
_entity.pdbx_description
1 polymer ?
#
loop_
_entity_poly.entity_id
_entity_poly.type
_entity_poly.pdbx_seq_one_letter_code
_entity_poly.pdbx_strand_id
1 'polypeptide(L)'
;MPHAIYVTTAEATDRSSAVKMVENAKANLSEVKNILVDAGYTGENFATQIKAIIGATVEVIKRSELHTFVVLPKRWVVERSFAWLEKCRRLWKNCERKLNTSLQMIVLSFISLLLRRF
;
A
#
# COMPACT_ATOMS: atom_id res chain seq x y z
N MET A 1 -4.06 10.52 -2.09
CA MET A 1 -4.91 9.37 -2.49
C MET A 1 -4.00 8.25 -2.98
N PRO A 2 -4.44 6.99 -3.03
CA PRO A 2 -3.58 5.90 -3.49
C PRO A 2 -3.23 6.11 -4.97
N HIS A 3 -1.93 6.02 -5.29
CA HIS A 3 -1.42 6.11 -6.66
C HIS A 3 -1.42 4.75 -7.37
N ALA A 4 -1.46 3.67 -6.59
CA ALA A 4 -1.58 2.30 -7.04
C ALA A 4 -2.36 1.50 -5.99
N ILE A 5 -3.17 0.54 -6.44
CA ILE A 5 -3.87 -0.44 -5.61
C ILE A 5 -3.73 -1.78 -6.32
N TYR A 6 -3.36 -2.82 -5.59
CA TYR A 6 -3.29 -4.17 -6.10
C TYR A 6 -3.94 -5.12 -5.11
N VAL A 7 -4.90 -5.91 -5.59
CA VAL A 7 -5.67 -6.85 -4.76
C VAL A 7 -5.31 -8.26 -5.20
N THR A 8 -4.88 -9.06 -4.23
CA THR A 8 -4.45 -10.44 -4.46
C THR A 8 -5.26 -11.42 -3.61
N THR A 9 -5.10 -12.71 -3.91
CA THR A 9 -5.51 -13.77 -3.00
C THR A 9 -4.59 -13.83 -1.79
N ALA A 10 -5.06 -14.43 -0.69
CA ALA A 10 -4.31 -14.52 0.56
C ALA A 10 -3.06 -15.41 0.50
N GLU A 11 -2.93 -16.25 -0.53
CA GLU A 11 -1.75 -17.08 -0.77
C GLU A 11 -0.55 -16.26 -1.26
N ALA A 12 -0.80 -15.15 -1.95
CA ALA A 12 0.27 -14.35 -2.52
C ALA A 12 0.99 -13.57 -1.43
N THR A 13 2.31 -13.71 -1.35
CA THR A 13 3.13 -12.95 -0.40
C THR A 13 3.10 -11.46 -0.71
N ASP A 14 2.98 -10.63 0.33
CA ASP A 14 2.93 -9.17 0.20
C ASP A 14 4.13 -8.59 -0.57
N ARG A 15 5.34 -9.14 -0.39
CA ARG A 15 6.55 -8.70 -1.09
C ARG A 15 6.44 -8.88 -2.60
N SER A 16 6.05 -10.07 -3.06
CA SER A 16 5.95 -10.36 -4.49
C SER A 16 4.78 -9.61 -5.12
N SER A 17 3.67 -9.48 -4.38
CA SER A 17 2.50 -8.69 -4.78
C SER A 17 2.81 -7.19 -4.90
N ALA A 18 3.60 -6.64 -3.97
CA ALA A 18 4.01 -5.24 -4.01
C ALA A 18 4.93 -4.92 -5.20
N VAL A 19 5.85 -5.83 -5.55
CA VAL A 19 6.67 -5.67 -6.76
C VAL A 19 5.80 -5.64 -8.00
N LYS A 20 4.87 -6.60 -8.15
CA LYS A 20 3.90 -6.62 -9.27
C LYS A 20 3.03 -5.37 -9.31
N MET A 21 2.62 -4.84 -8.16
CA MET A 21 1.88 -3.58 -8.08
C MET A 21 2.70 -2.42 -8.67
N VAL A 22 3.99 -2.33 -8.31
CA VAL A 22 4.88 -1.27 -8.79
C VAL A 22 5.16 -1.43 -10.29
N GLU A 23 5.34 -2.66 -10.78
CA GLU A 23 5.46 -2.94 -12.21
C GLU A 23 4.22 -2.48 -12.98
N ASN A 24 3.02 -2.86 -12.51
CA ASN A 24 1.75 -2.49 -13.15
C ASN A 24 1.50 -0.98 -13.13
N ALA A 25 1.96 -0.29 -12.08
CA ALA A 25 1.76 1.15 -11.89
C ALA A 25 3.00 1.99 -12.27
N LYS A 26 3.97 1.43 -13.00
CA LYS A 26 5.24 2.09 -13.32
C LYS A 26 5.08 3.50 -13.90
N ALA A 27 4.13 3.68 -14.82
CA ALA A 27 3.86 4.98 -15.44
C ALA A 27 3.37 6.02 -14.41
N ASN A 28 2.58 5.61 -13.42
CA ASN A 28 2.05 6.49 -12.38
C ASN A 28 3.06 6.76 -11.25
N LEU A 29 4.08 5.90 -11.12
CA LEU A 29 5.09 5.95 -10.06
C LEU A 29 6.45 6.45 -10.55
N SER A 30 6.56 6.95 -11.77
CA SER A 30 7.84 7.35 -12.39
C SER A 30 8.56 8.49 -11.66
N GLU A 31 7.81 9.35 -10.96
CA GLU A 31 8.38 10.48 -10.19
C GLU A 31 8.67 10.12 -8.72
N VAL A 32 8.32 8.90 -8.28
CA VAL A 32 8.51 8.47 -6.90
C VAL A 32 9.99 8.22 -6.66
N LYS A 33 10.59 8.99 -5.75
CA LYS A 33 12.02 8.89 -5.39
C LYS A 33 12.30 7.95 -4.22
N ASN A 34 11.40 7.88 -3.24
CA ASN A 34 11.57 7.08 -2.03
C ASN A 34 10.26 6.38 -1.65
N ILE A 35 10.35 5.10 -1.28
CA ILE A 35 9.24 4.27 -0.82
C ILE A 35 9.51 3.84 0.62
N LEU A 36 8.60 4.22 1.51
CA LEU A 36 8.63 3.82 2.91
C LEU A 36 7.85 2.51 3.07
N VAL A 37 8.48 1.49 3.65
CA VAL A 37 7.88 0.17 3.86
C VAL A 37 7.97 -0.25 5.32
N ASP A 38 7.12 -1.19 5.72
CA ASP A 38 7.21 -1.79 7.05
C ASP A 38 8.37 -2.80 7.17
N ALA A 39 8.62 -3.27 8.39
CA ALA A 39 9.68 -4.24 8.69
C ALA A 39 9.51 -5.61 8.00
N GLY A 40 8.32 -5.94 7.50
CA GLY A 40 8.03 -7.16 6.73
C GLY A 40 8.64 -7.15 5.33
N TYR A 41 8.95 -5.98 4.78
CA TYR A 41 9.63 -5.81 3.48
C TYR A 41 11.17 -5.72 3.60
N THR A 42 11.72 -6.23 4.70
CA THR A 42 13.17 -6.33 4.90
C THR A 42 13.82 -7.24 3.84
N GLY A 43 15.00 -6.82 3.36
CA GLY A 43 15.86 -7.57 2.45
C GLY A 43 16.29 -6.79 1.21
N GLU A 44 17.53 -6.99 0.77
CA GLU A 44 18.12 -6.30 -0.39
C GLU A 44 17.39 -6.62 -1.70
N ASN A 45 16.81 -7.81 -1.83
CA ASN A 45 16.12 -8.25 -3.05
C ASN A 45 14.93 -7.34 -3.40
N PHE A 46 14.12 -6.95 -2.41
CA PHE A 46 12.97 -6.08 -2.65
C PHE A 46 13.43 -4.67 -3.06
N ALA A 47 14.38 -4.09 -2.34
CA ALA A 47 14.93 -2.77 -2.66
C ALA A 47 15.57 -2.73 -4.05
N THR A 48 16.29 -3.79 -4.43
CA THR A 48 16.93 -3.92 -5.74
C THR A 48 15.89 -3.99 -6.86
N GLN A 49 14.81 -4.76 -6.68
CA GLN A 49 13.73 -4.86 -7.66
C GLN A 49 13.01 -3.52 -7.84
N ILE A 50 12.66 -2.82 -6.75
CA ILE A 50 12.03 -1.50 -6.83
C ILE A 50 12.94 -0.49 -7.55
N LYS A 51 14.24 -0.50 -7.23
CA LYS A 51 15.23 0.35 -7.90
C LYS A 51 15.35 0.03 -9.39
N ALA A 52 15.25 -1.25 -9.78
CA ALA A 52 15.27 -1.65 -11.19
C ALA A 52 14.00 -1.21 -11.95
N ILE A 53 12.83 -1.22 -11.31
CA ILE A 53 11.55 -0.93 -11.98
C ILE A 53 11.33 0.59 -12.13
N ILE A 54 11.48 1.35 -11.05
CA ILE A 54 11.16 2.80 -10.99
C ILE A 54 12.34 3.69 -10.57
N GLY A 55 13.49 3.13 -10.21
CA GLY A 55 14.65 3.92 -9.76
C GLY A 55 14.54 4.49 -8.34
N ALA A 56 13.48 4.14 -7.59
CA ALA A 56 13.26 4.62 -6.24
C ALA A 56 14.12 3.90 -5.19
N THR A 57 14.45 4.59 -4.11
CA THR A 57 15.02 3.97 -2.91
C THR A 57 13.91 3.39 -2.03
N VAL A 58 14.24 2.34 -1.27
CA VAL A 58 13.32 1.75 -0.29
C VAL A 58 13.90 1.99 1.11
N GLU A 59 13.08 2.58 1.97
CA GLU A 59 13.41 2.85 3.37
C GLU A 59 12.52 2.00 4.27
N VAL A 60 13.13 1.10 5.02
CA VAL A 60 12.41 0.19 5.93
C VAL A 60 12.22 0.88 7.28
N ILE A 61 10.96 1.16 7.63
CA ILE A 61 10.60 1.69 8.93
C ILE A 61 10.43 0.52 9.90
N LYS A 62 11.41 0.34 10.80
CA LYS A 62 11.37 -0.63 11.89
C LYS A 62 11.34 0.09 13.24
N ARG A 63 10.60 -0.49 14.19
CA ARG A 63 10.65 -0.08 15.59
C ARG A 63 11.88 -0.71 16.24
N SER A 64 12.88 0.09 16.60
CA SER A 64 14.13 -0.35 17.24
C SER A 64 13.95 -0.65 18.74
N GLU A 65 13.14 0.14 19.43
CA GLU A 65 12.91 0.02 20.87
C GLU A 65 11.46 -0.39 21.17
N LEU A 66 11.27 -1.61 21.68
CA LEU A 66 9.95 -2.14 22.03
C LEU A 66 9.42 -1.59 23.36
N HIS A 67 10.33 -1.19 24.27
CA HIS A 67 9.99 -0.71 25.61
C HIS A 67 9.62 0.78 25.66
N THR A 68 9.90 1.53 24.59
CA THR A 68 9.65 2.97 24.51
C THR A 68 8.58 3.25 23.45
N PHE A 69 7.67 4.19 23.74
CA PHE A 69 6.78 4.71 22.72
C PHE A 69 7.55 5.69 21.84
N VAL A 70 7.82 5.30 20.59
CA VAL A 70 8.46 6.15 19.58
C VAL A 70 7.49 6.33 18.42
N VAL A 71 7.24 7.60 18.05
CA VAL A 71 6.39 7.94 16.90
C VAL A 71 7.14 7.58 15.63
N LEU A 72 6.62 6.60 14.87
CA LEU A 72 7.20 6.24 13.58
C LEU A 72 6.80 7.27 12.51
N PRO A 73 7.76 7.71 11.66
CA PRO A 73 7.49 8.73 10.65
C PRO A 73 6.44 8.25 9.65
N LYS A 74 5.45 9.10 9.34
CA LYS A 74 4.40 8.93 8.30
C LYS A 74 3.50 7.68 8.42
N ARG A 75 3.66 6.83 9.43
CA ARG A 75 2.82 5.65 9.68
C ARG A 75 1.33 5.98 9.81
N TRP A 76 1.02 7.10 10.48
CA TRP A 76 -0.34 7.60 10.64
C TRP A 76 -1.07 7.85 9.31
N VAL A 77 -0.35 8.11 8.21
CA VAL A 77 -0.95 8.31 6.89
C VAL A 77 -1.51 7.00 6.34
N VAL A 78 -0.80 5.90 6.55
CA VAL A 78 -1.20 4.55 6.14
C VAL A 78 -2.39 4.09 6.99
N GLU A 79 -2.25 4.17 8.31
CA GLU A 79 -3.32 3.78 9.25
C GLU A 79 -4.61 4.57 9.03
N ARG A 80 -4.50 5.89 8.79
CA ARG A 80 -5.65 6.72 8.42
C ARG A 80 -6.32 6.25 7.12
N SER A 81 -5.54 5.82 6.13
CA SER A 81 -6.09 5.32 4.86
C SER A 81 -6.88 4.04 5.08
N PHE A 82 -6.40 3.13 5.92
CA PHE A 82 -7.14 1.93 6.32
C PHE A 82 -8.40 2.27 7.13
N ALA A 83 -8.32 3.21 8.08
CA ALA A 83 -9.48 3.65 8.86
C ALA A 83 -10.61 4.22 7.97
N TRP A 84 -10.26 4.88 6.87
CA TRP A 84 -11.25 5.33 5.87
C TRP A 84 -11.94 4.18 5.14
N LEU A 85 -11.19 3.13 4.79
CA LEU A 85 -11.74 1.93 4.18
C LEU A 85 -12.65 1.17 5.15
N GLU A 86 -12.25 1.05 6.41
CA GLU A 86 -13.07 0.40 7.46
C GLU A 86 -14.37 1.15 7.72
N LYS A 87 -14.36 2.49 7.61
CA LYS A 87 -15.58 3.30 7.73
C LYS A 87 -16.57 3.05 6.58
N CYS A 88 -16.11 2.53 5.44
CA CYS A 88 -16.99 2.14 4.35
C CYS A 88 -17.61 0.77 4.65
N ARG A 89 -18.84 0.77 5.19
CA ARG A 89 -19.57 -0.46 5.62
C ARG A 89 -19.56 -1.60 4.59
N ARG A 90 -19.54 -1.25 3.29
CA ARG A 90 -19.49 -2.22 2.17
C ARG A 90 -18.18 -3.01 2.08
N LEU A 91 -17.08 -2.47 2.60
CA LEU A 91 -15.75 -3.10 2.63
C LEU A 91 -15.46 -3.87 3.94
N TRP A 92 -16.39 -3.85 4.91
CA TRP A 92 -16.24 -4.54 6.20
C TRP A 92 -15.82 -6.01 6.08
N LYS A 93 -16.31 -6.69 5.04
CA LYS A 93 -15.82 -8.00 4.60
C LYS A 93 -15.65 -7.98 3.10
N ASN A 94 -14.54 -8.53 2.62
CA ASN A 94 -14.37 -8.79 1.19
C ASN A 94 -15.21 -10.02 0.81
N CYS A 95 -16.44 -9.77 0.36
CA CYS A 95 -17.39 -10.81 -0.09
C CYS A 95 -17.38 -10.97 -1.62
N GLU A 96 -16.43 -10.35 -2.30
CA GLU A 96 -16.37 -10.35 -3.76
C GLU A 96 -15.77 -11.65 -4.29
N ARG A 97 -16.42 -12.26 -5.29
CA ARG A 97 -15.91 -13.49 -5.92
C ARG A 97 -14.72 -13.25 -6.84
N LYS A 98 -14.64 -12.06 -7.47
CA LYS A 98 -13.59 -11.71 -8.44
C LYS A 98 -12.68 -10.62 -7.86
N LEU A 99 -11.37 -10.74 -8.09
CA LEU A 99 -10.39 -9.73 -7.64
C LEU A 99 -10.67 -8.35 -8.25
N ASN A 100 -11.07 -8.30 -9.52
CA ASN A 100 -11.41 -7.04 -10.19
C ASN A 100 -12.60 -6.32 -9.55
N THR A 101 -13.63 -7.05 -9.08
CA THR A 101 -14.75 -6.41 -8.39
C THR A 101 -14.32 -5.89 -7.03
N SER A 102 -13.50 -6.66 -6.29
CA SER A 102 -12.90 -6.22 -5.04
C SER A 102 -12.07 -4.94 -5.20
N LEU A 103 -11.19 -4.89 -6.21
CA LEU A 103 -10.41 -3.70 -6.57
C LEU A 103 -11.33 -2.49 -6.83
N GLN A 104 -12.37 -2.67 -7.66
CA GLN A 104 -13.29 -1.59 -8.00
C GLN A 104 -14.03 -1.05 -6.78
N MET A 105 -14.39 -1.90 -5.82
CA MET A 105 -15.04 -1.48 -4.57
C MET A 105 -14.10 -0.61 -3.72
N ILE A 106 -12.82 -0.94 -3.65
CA ILE A 106 -11.81 -0.12 -2.97
C ILE A 106 -11.64 1.22 -3.69
N VAL A 107 -11.52 1.23 -5.02
CA VAL A 107 -11.42 2.45 -5.83
C VAL A 107 -12.65 3.35 -5.59
N LEU A 108 -13.86 2.79 -5.62
CA LEU A 108 -15.11 3.53 -5.39
C LEU A 108 -15.17 4.15 -3.98
N SER A 109 -14.63 3.46 -2.98
CA SER A 109 -14.56 4.00 -1.61
C SER A 109 -13.67 5.24 -1.52
N PHE A 110 -12.52 5.23 -2.21
CA PHE A 110 -11.63 6.38 -2.29
C PHE A 110 -12.25 7.53 -3.11
N ILE A 111 -12.92 7.24 -4.23
CA ILE A 111 -13.66 8.26 -4.99
C ILE A 111 -14.74 8.92 -4.11
N SER A 112 -15.53 8.11 -3.39
CA SER A 112 -16.57 8.62 -2.49
C SER A 112 -15.99 9.48 -1.37
N LEU A 113 -14.78 9.17 -0.89
CA LEU A 113 -14.08 9.98 0.10
C LEU A 113 -13.59 11.30 -0.49
N LEU A 114 -13.08 11.30 -1.73
CA LEU A 114 -12.68 12.53 -2.44
C LEU A 114 -13.86 13.48 -2.61
N LEU A 115 -14.98 12.96 -3.11
CA LEU A 115 -16.20 13.74 -3.39
C LEU A 115 -16.86 14.32 -2.13
N ARG A 116 -16.53 13.83 -0.94
CA ARG A 116 -17.02 14.39 0.33
C ARG A 116 -16.06 15.41 0.94
N ARG A 117 -14.82 15.45 0.44
CA ARG A 117 -13.76 16.30 0.98
C ARG A 117 -13.59 17.59 0.18
N PHE A 118 -13.87 17.51 -1.12
CA PHE A 118 -14.04 18.64 -2.02
C PHE A 118 -15.52 18.93 -2.20
#